data_AF-A0A3E1P996-F1
#
_entry.id   AF-A0A3E1P996-F1
#
_cell.length_a   1.000
_cell.length_b   1.000
_cell.length_c   1.000
_cell.angle_alpha   90.00
_cell.angle_beta   90.00
_cell.angle_gamma   90.00
#
_symmetry.space_group_name_H-M   'P 1'
#
loop_
_entity.id
_entity.type
_entity.pdbx_description
1 polymer ?
#
loop_
_entity_poly.entity_id
_entity_poly.type
_entity_poly.pdbx_seq_one_letter_code
_entity_poly.pdbx_strand_id
1 'polypeptide(L)'
;MLAPSYELSAVFAYARNFSLERNLYYIDSQLLLLGILETCTSDIAIDTPDREKMIFWLKSLSWEKGGEKPNKDTLPLTAEAERMLENAVYYQKRLGDKHLSPQHIILSILTIENRCQYKLQSLGIVYASYIDIIKTERNIQEDIPLHTPGIRLPFMARYYPFLHWLYSAKKKKQIIEKYFREAQSCLQYNEGKKCRTLCQYILHIDPEHVNTLWLTGVSYRAERNFVQALPYYEKVLEKHSAHTGVIAEIAHCYSEMGNHHRALQLYSYALSLNPGSSELLNSLGFTCIHMQLFVEAISYFDQAIAYDESCAFAYNNKGYVLMRLGHPVQAEELMYRSLQYNKGNAYAYRNLGILYTKQKNIAAARDMLLTAKRYYFDRKYGNEVDELLRKLPTYETV
;
A
#
# COMPACT_ATOMS: atom_id res chain seq x y z
N MET A 1 11.65 22.68 18.63
CA MET A 1 11.97 22.04 17.34
C MET A 1 13.48 21.90 17.29
N LEU A 2 13.99 20.70 17.06
CA LEU A 2 15.42 20.50 16.76
C LEU A 2 15.69 21.08 15.37
N ALA A 3 16.84 21.75 15.19
CA ALA A 3 17.17 22.37 13.91
C ALA A 3 17.33 21.28 12.82
N PRO A 4 16.66 21.42 11.66
CA PRO A 4 16.82 20.50 10.54
C PRO A 4 18.27 20.53 10.04
N SER A 5 18.74 19.40 9.51
CA SER A 5 20.01 19.39 8.77
C SER A 5 19.96 20.34 7.57
N TYR A 6 21.14 20.74 7.08
CA TYR A 6 21.24 21.53 5.85
C TYR A 6 20.54 20.83 4.68
N GLU A 7 20.75 19.52 4.54
CA GLU A 7 20.10 18.70 3.52
C GLU A 7 18.58 18.73 3.63
N LEU A 8 18.04 18.59 4.84
CA LEU A 8 16.60 18.63 5.05
C LEU A 8 16.02 20.00 4.67
N SER A 9 16.76 21.09 4.92
CA SER A 9 16.36 22.42 4.48
C SER A 9 16.29 22.51 2.95
N ALA A 10 17.22 21.89 2.23
CA ALA A 10 17.19 21.79 0.77
C ALA A 10 16.01 20.94 0.27
N VAL A 11 15.69 19.83 0.94
CA VAL A 11 14.52 18.98 0.62
C VAL A 11 13.22 19.78 0.69
N PHE A 12 13.01 20.53 1.77
CA PHE A 12 11.80 21.37 1.92
C PHE A 12 11.76 22.51 0.90
N ALA A 13 12.91 23.11 0.58
CA ALA A 13 13.00 24.14 -0.45
C ALA A 13 12.61 23.59 -1.83
N TYR A 14 13.12 22.40 -2.19
CA TYR A 14 12.76 21.73 -3.44
C TYR A 14 11.25 21.43 -3.48
N ALA A 15 10.72 20.76 -2.45
CA ALA A 15 9.31 20.41 -2.37
C ALA A 15 8.39 21.63 -2.49
N ARG A 16 8.77 22.75 -1.86
CA ARG A 16 8.07 24.03 -1.97
C ARG A 16 8.08 24.57 -3.39
N ASN A 17 9.25 24.63 -4.04
CA ASN A 17 9.37 25.16 -5.39
C ASN A 17 8.58 24.33 -6.39
N PHE A 18 8.71 23.00 -6.34
CA PHE A 18 7.95 22.09 -7.18
C PHE A 18 6.43 22.26 -7.00
N SER A 19 5.98 22.37 -5.74
CA SER A 19 4.57 22.60 -5.41
C SER A 19 4.05 23.93 -5.97
N LEU A 20 4.84 25.00 -5.92
CA LEU A 20 4.48 26.30 -6.50
C LEU A 20 4.44 26.26 -8.03
N GLU A 21 5.44 25.66 -8.68
CA GLU A 21 5.52 25.54 -10.14
C GLU A 21 4.35 24.75 -10.73
N ARG A 22 3.91 23.72 -10.00
CA ARG A 22 2.79 22.85 -10.40
C ARG A 22 1.43 23.32 -9.88
N ASN A 23 1.37 24.45 -9.17
CA ASN A 23 0.15 25.00 -8.54
C ASN A 23 -0.55 24.00 -7.61
N LEU A 24 0.22 23.27 -6.80
CA LEU A 24 -0.27 22.31 -5.81
C LEU A 24 -0.53 22.97 -4.44
N TYR A 25 0.30 23.93 -4.04
CA TYR A 25 0.12 24.71 -2.80
C TYR A 25 0.01 23.91 -1.49
N TYR A 26 0.50 22.67 -1.45
CA TYR A 26 0.70 21.85 -0.25
C TYR A 26 2.02 21.07 -0.36
N ILE A 27 2.46 20.46 0.74
CA ILE A 27 3.59 19.51 0.77
C ILE A 27 3.09 18.19 1.36
N ASP A 28 3.29 17.09 0.65
CA ASP A 28 2.94 15.73 1.07
C ASP A 28 4.16 14.80 1.13
N SER A 29 3.94 13.52 1.44
CA SER A 29 5.00 12.50 1.51
C SER A 29 5.67 12.27 0.16
N GLN A 30 4.96 12.47 -0.96
CA GLN A 30 5.47 12.28 -2.32
C GLN A 30 6.42 13.42 -2.71
N LEU A 31 6.07 14.66 -2.40
CA LEU A 31 6.91 15.85 -2.62
C LEU A 31 8.17 15.83 -1.77
N LEU A 32 8.06 15.40 -0.50
CA LEU A 32 9.22 15.24 0.38
C LEU A 32 10.16 14.15 -0.14
N LEU A 33 9.61 13.03 -0.59
CA LEU A 33 10.41 11.96 -1.21
C LEU A 33 11.08 12.44 -2.50
N LEU A 34 10.37 13.17 -3.36
CA LEU A 34 10.97 13.75 -4.57
C LEU A 34 12.10 14.71 -4.22
N GLY A 35 11.91 15.58 -3.23
CA GLY A 35 12.95 16.47 -2.73
C GLY A 35 14.19 15.70 -2.27
N ILE A 36 14.02 14.67 -1.43
CA ILE A 36 15.12 13.79 -0.99
C ILE A 36 15.86 13.19 -2.19
N LEU A 37 15.11 12.63 -3.13
CA LEU A 37 15.68 11.97 -4.31
C LEU A 37 16.30 12.94 -5.31
N GLU A 38 16.09 14.25 -5.23
CA GLU A 38 16.69 15.23 -6.14
C GLU A 38 17.87 15.94 -5.49
N THR A 39 17.76 16.28 -4.20
CA THR A 39 18.75 17.10 -3.50
C THR A 39 19.82 16.28 -2.76
N CYS A 40 19.54 15.03 -2.39
CA CYS A 40 20.48 14.20 -1.61
C CYS A 40 21.15 13.15 -2.51
N THR A 41 22.48 13.07 -2.45
CA THR A 41 23.29 12.15 -3.29
C THR A 41 24.17 11.19 -2.50
N SER A 42 24.54 11.47 -1.25
CA SER A 42 25.47 10.63 -0.46
C SER A 42 24.81 9.84 0.67
N ASP A 43 23.67 10.32 1.20
CA ASP A 43 23.22 9.90 2.52
C ASP A 43 21.93 9.06 2.50
N ILE A 44 21.55 8.42 1.38
CA ILE A 44 20.38 7.52 1.36
C ILE A 44 20.74 6.16 0.77
N ALA A 45 20.31 5.08 1.43
CA ALA A 45 20.57 3.70 1.01
C ALA A 45 19.64 3.25 -0.13
N ILE A 46 19.65 4.03 -1.22
CA ILE A 46 18.92 3.78 -2.48
C ILE A 46 19.93 3.91 -3.62
N ASP A 47 20.10 2.85 -4.40
CA ASP A 47 21.04 2.86 -5.52
C ASP A 47 20.62 3.83 -6.63
N THR A 48 21.57 4.23 -7.49
CA THR A 48 21.31 5.21 -8.56
C THR A 48 20.20 4.76 -9.53
N PRO A 49 20.17 3.51 -10.02
CA PRO A 49 19.10 3.07 -10.92
C PRO A 49 17.70 3.12 -10.30
N ASP A 50 17.53 2.67 -9.05
CA ASP A 50 16.22 2.68 -8.39
C ASP A 50 15.81 4.12 -7.99
N ARG A 51 16.78 4.98 -7.62
CA ARG A 51 16.57 6.43 -7.45
C ARG A 51 16.00 7.07 -8.71
N GLU A 52 16.60 6.82 -9.88
CA GLU A 52 16.13 7.37 -11.16
C GLU A 52 14.72 6.90 -11.52
N LYS A 53 14.42 5.60 -11.33
CA LYS A 53 13.06 5.05 -11.53
C LYS A 53 12.03 5.73 -10.63
N MET A 54 12.39 6.03 -9.39
CA MET A 54 11.49 6.73 -8.46
C MET A 54 11.25 8.18 -8.85
N ILE A 55 12.30 8.92 -9.24
CA ILE A 55 12.18 10.30 -9.72
C ILE A 55 11.28 10.35 -10.95
N PHE A 56 11.52 9.46 -11.93
CA PHE A 56 10.71 9.37 -13.13
C PHE A 56 9.23 9.12 -12.77
N TRP A 57 8.97 8.15 -11.90
CA TRP A 57 7.62 7.85 -11.43
C TRP A 57 6.95 9.05 -10.74
N LEU A 58 7.63 9.73 -9.80
CA LEU A 58 7.09 10.89 -9.09
C LEU A 58 6.77 12.05 -10.06
N LYS A 59 7.63 12.29 -11.06
CA LYS A 59 7.41 13.33 -12.07
C LYS A 59 6.29 12.99 -13.06
N SER A 60 6.00 11.70 -13.29
CA SER A 60 4.93 11.26 -14.19
C SER A 60 3.55 11.24 -13.53
N LEU A 61 3.45 11.46 -12.22
CA LEU A 61 2.18 11.46 -11.51
C LEU A 61 1.27 12.61 -11.96
N SER A 62 -0.03 12.31 -12.04
CA SER A 62 -1.06 13.33 -12.12
C SER A 62 -1.27 13.93 -10.73
N TRP A 63 -0.68 15.09 -10.50
CA TRP A 63 -0.78 15.80 -9.22
C TRP A 63 -2.13 16.51 -9.11
N GLU A 64 -2.80 16.34 -7.96
CA GLU A 64 -4.01 17.09 -7.66
C GLU A 64 -3.65 18.56 -7.41
N LYS A 65 -4.26 19.46 -8.19
CA LYS A 65 -4.07 20.91 -8.01
C LYS A 65 -4.54 21.33 -6.64
N GLY A 66 -3.80 22.25 -6.05
CA GLY A 66 -4.19 22.89 -4.79
C GLY A 66 -5.42 23.76 -4.93
N GLY A 67 -5.91 24.20 -3.77
CA GLY A 67 -6.85 25.32 -3.70
C GLY A 67 -6.17 26.64 -4.06
N GLU A 68 -6.53 27.71 -3.37
CA GLU A 68 -5.95 29.03 -3.62
C GLU A 68 -4.48 29.10 -3.18
N LYS A 69 -3.66 29.80 -3.95
CA LYS A 69 -2.27 30.09 -3.59
C LYS A 69 -2.23 30.79 -2.22
N PRO A 70 -1.53 30.25 -1.22
CA PRO A 70 -1.48 30.88 0.09
C PRO A 70 -0.78 32.24 0.00
N ASN A 71 -1.32 33.22 0.74
CA ASN A 71 -0.71 34.55 0.88
C ASN A 71 0.59 34.54 1.72
N LYS A 72 0.92 33.39 2.34
CA LYS A 72 2.12 33.21 3.15
C LYS A 72 3.20 32.51 2.34
N ASP A 73 4.45 32.83 2.64
CA ASP A 73 5.61 32.14 2.04
C ASP A 73 5.64 30.64 2.37
N THR A 74 5.02 30.22 3.47
CA THR A 74 5.00 28.81 3.89
C THR A 74 3.82 28.05 3.31
N LEU A 75 4.09 26.87 2.75
CA LEU A 75 3.06 25.93 2.30
C LEU A 75 2.66 24.98 3.45
N PRO A 76 1.37 24.63 3.58
CA PRO A 76 0.91 23.68 4.57
C PRO A 76 1.41 22.26 4.25
N LEU A 77 1.78 21.51 5.29
CA LEU A 77 1.98 20.08 5.18
C LEU A 77 0.63 19.36 5.23
N THR A 78 0.51 18.25 4.51
CA THR A 78 -0.62 17.34 4.70
C THR A 78 -0.50 16.64 6.05
N ALA A 79 -1.63 16.24 6.63
CA ALA A 79 -1.65 15.52 7.91
C ALA A 79 -0.84 14.21 7.86
N GLU A 80 -0.79 13.55 6.69
CA GLU A 80 0.07 12.38 6.46
C GLU A 80 1.55 12.76 6.58
N ALA A 81 1.98 13.82 5.89
CA ALA A 81 3.37 14.28 5.91
C ALA A 81 3.81 14.76 7.30
N GLU A 82 2.95 15.46 8.04
CA GLU A 82 3.24 15.85 9.42
C GLU A 82 3.52 14.63 10.30
N ARG A 83 2.64 13.62 10.26
CA ARG A 83 2.80 12.37 11.02
C ARG A 83 4.02 11.57 10.57
N MET A 84 4.30 11.56 9.27
CA MET A 84 5.51 10.95 8.72
C MET A 84 6.75 11.60 9.31
N LEU A 85 6.79 12.93 9.44
CA LEU A 85 7.91 13.65 10.05
C LEU A 85 7.99 13.40 11.57
N GLU A 86 6.86 13.32 12.27
CA GLU A 86 6.82 12.91 13.68
C GLU A 86 7.42 11.51 13.88
N ASN A 87 7.10 10.57 12.99
CA ASN A 87 7.68 9.23 13.02
C ASN A 87 9.15 9.21 12.61
N ALA A 88 9.58 10.11 11.72
CA ALA A 88 11.00 10.29 11.40
C ALA A 88 11.80 10.74 12.64
N VAL A 89 11.22 11.58 13.50
CA VAL A 89 11.83 11.98 14.79
C VAL A 89 11.97 10.79 15.75
N TYR A 90 11.09 9.80 15.71
CA TYR A 90 11.27 8.56 16.45
C TYR A 90 12.55 7.83 16.00
N TYR A 91 12.73 7.64 14.70
CA TYR A 91 13.93 6.98 14.16
C TYR A 91 15.21 7.78 14.44
N GLN A 92 15.14 9.10 14.33
CA GLN A 92 16.25 9.99 14.70
C GLN A 92 16.76 9.73 16.12
N LYS A 93 15.84 9.64 17.08
CA LYS A 93 16.20 9.36 18.47
C LYS A 93 16.72 7.94 18.66
N ARG A 94 16.12 6.95 17.98
CA ARG A 94 16.55 5.55 18.05
C ARG A 94 17.93 5.31 17.45
N LEU A 95 18.29 6.06 16.41
CA LEU A 95 19.60 6.00 15.78
C LEU A 95 20.64 6.89 16.49
N GLY A 96 20.24 7.67 17.52
CA GLY A 96 21.14 8.53 18.28
C GLY A 96 21.60 9.79 17.53
N ASP A 97 20.88 10.20 16.49
CA ASP A 97 21.28 11.32 15.63
C ASP A 97 20.88 12.67 16.21
N LYS A 98 21.80 13.64 16.13
CA LYS A 98 21.56 15.01 16.64
C LYS A 98 20.52 15.78 15.83
N HIS A 99 20.48 15.54 14.52
CA HIS A 99 19.63 16.24 13.57
C HIS A 99 18.76 15.27 12.80
N LEU A 100 17.57 15.73 12.43
CA LEU A 100 16.72 15.02 11.50
C LEU A 100 17.36 15.03 10.10
N SER A 101 17.43 13.86 9.47
CA SER A 101 18.07 13.64 8.17
C SER A 101 17.10 12.94 7.19
N PRO A 102 17.39 12.96 5.88
CA PRO A 102 16.60 12.25 4.87
C PRO A 102 16.40 10.75 5.14
N GLN A 103 17.39 10.05 5.71
CA GLN A 103 17.28 8.62 6.04
C GLN A 103 16.13 8.31 6.98
N HIS A 104 15.91 9.18 7.99
CA HIS A 104 14.81 9.05 8.94
C HIS A 104 13.45 9.19 8.27
N ILE A 105 13.36 10.05 7.26
CA ILE A 105 12.14 10.24 6.48
C ILE A 105 11.88 9.00 5.61
N ILE A 106 12.91 8.43 4.98
CA ILE A 106 12.76 7.18 4.21
C ILE A 106 12.30 6.03 5.12
N LEU A 107 12.92 5.85 6.29
CA LEU A 107 12.48 4.86 7.28
C LEU A 107 11.01 5.06 7.65
N SER A 108 10.60 6.31 7.86
CA SER A 108 9.21 6.65 8.14
C SER A 108 8.28 6.30 6.97
N ILE A 109 8.62 6.67 5.73
CA ILE A 109 7.85 6.33 4.52
C ILE A 109 7.67 4.81 4.40
N LEU A 110 8.70 4.03 4.68
CA LEU A 110 8.67 2.56 4.60
C LEU A 110 7.69 1.93 5.61
N THR A 111 7.18 2.67 6.59
CA THR A 111 6.18 2.19 7.57
C THR A 111 4.73 2.55 7.23
N ILE A 112 4.51 3.44 6.27
CA ILE A 112 3.18 3.98 5.92
C ILE A 112 2.64 3.21 4.72
N GLU A 113 1.41 2.69 4.80
CA GLU A 113 0.75 2.07 3.63
C GLU A 113 0.26 3.14 2.65
N ASN A 114 1.19 3.71 1.90
CA ASN A 114 0.93 4.71 0.87
C ASN A 114 1.61 4.35 -0.46
N ARG A 115 1.39 5.21 -1.47
CA ARG A 115 1.93 5.02 -2.82
C ARG A 115 3.46 4.98 -2.85
N CYS A 116 4.12 5.77 -2.00
CA CYS A 116 5.58 5.80 -1.90
C CYS A 116 6.13 4.46 -1.40
N GLN A 117 5.57 3.91 -0.32
CA GLN A 117 5.97 2.61 0.21
C GLN A 117 5.74 1.50 -0.82
N TYR A 118 4.60 1.50 -1.51
CA TYR A 118 4.33 0.52 -2.57
C TYR A 118 5.37 0.60 -3.69
N LYS A 119 5.74 1.82 -4.13
CA LYS A 119 6.77 1.99 -5.16
C LYS A 119 8.14 1.53 -4.68
N LEU A 120 8.55 1.86 -3.46
CA LEU A 120 9.79 1.38 -2.85
C LEU A 120 9.83 -0.16 -2.77
N GLN A 121 8.73 -0.79 -2.32
CA GLN A 121 8.57 -2.25 -2.30
C GLN A 121 8.75 -2.86 -3.69
N SER A 122 8.20 -2.22 -4.74
CA SER A 122 8.34 -2.72 -6.10
C SER A 122 9.78 -2.75 -6.62
N LEU A 123 10.65 -1.91 -6.04
CA LEU A 123 12.08 -1.86 -6.33
C LEU A 123 12.90 -2.74 -5.37
N GLY A 124 12.26 -3.38 -4.40
CA GLY A 124 12.88 -4.26 -3.40
C GLY A 124 13.37 -3.53 -2.15
N ILE A 125 12.98 -2.27 -1.97
CA ILE A 125 13.34 -1.45 -0.82
C ILE A 125 12.21 -1.57 0.20
N VAL A 126 12.49 -2.27 1.30
CA VAL A 126 11.55 -2.48 2.42
C VAL A 126 12.18 -2.04 3.72
N TYR A 127 11.35 -1.83 4.75
CA TYR A 127 11.86 -1.39 6.06
C TYR A 127 12.99 -2.29 6.57
N ALA A 128 12.80 -3.62 6.53
CA ALA A 128 13.78 -4.58 7.03
C ALA A 128 15.13 -4.49 6.31
N SER A 129 15.15 -4.46 4.97
CA SER A 129 16.41 -4.36 4.24
C SER A 129 17.07 -2.99 4.40
N TYR A 130 16.27 -1.93 4.43
CA TYR A 130 16.78 -0.56 4.55
C TYR A 130 17.40 -0.31 5.93
N ILE A 131 16.76 -0.77 7.01
CA ILE A 131 17.33 -0.63 8.36
C ILE A 131 18.56 -1.51 8.56
N ASP A 132 18.62 -2.70 7.96
CA ASP A 132 19.79 -3.58 8.02
C ASP A 132 21.02 -2.93 7.37
N ILE A 133 20.85 -2.21 6.25
CA ILE A 133 21.93 -1.44 5.61
C ILE A 133 22.46 -0.37 6.57
N ILE A 134 21.57 0.46 7.13
CA ILE A 134 21.95 1.53 8.08
C ILE A 134 22.67 0.94 9.31
N LYS A 135 22.13 -0.15 9.86
CA LYS A 135 22.72 -0.83 11.02
C LYS A 135 24.11 -1.37 10.72
N THR A 136 24.30 -1.94 9.53
CA THR A 136 25.59 -2.49 9.10
C THR A 136 26.63 -1.38 8.90
N GLU A 137 26.26 -0.31 8.20
CA GLU A 137 27.14 0.85 7.96
C GLU A 137 27.59 1.54 9.25
N ARG A 138 26.71 1.56 10.26
CA ARG A 138 26.93 2.25 11.54
C ARG A 138 27.34 1.31 12.68
N ASN A 139 27.48 0.01 12.41
CA ASN A 139 27.76 -1.02 13.41
C ASN A 139 26.81 -0.99 14.62
N ILE A 140 25.51 -0.77 14.37
CA ILE A 140 24.47 -0.74 15.39
C ILE A 140 23.92 -2.15 15.60
N GLN A 141 24.09 -2.68 16.81
CA GLN A 141 23.57 -4.01 17.18
C GLN A 141 22.14 -3.96 17.72
N GLU A 142 21.69 -2.81 18.23
CA GLU A 142 20.34 -2.65 18.79
C GLU A 142 19.25 -2.95 17.77
N ASP A 143 18.14 -3.52 18.24
CA ASP A 143 16.95 -3.68 17.42
C ASP A 143 16.23 -2.33 17.26
N ILE A 144 15.88 -2.01 16.03
CA ILE A 144 15.14 -0.79 15.69
C ILE A 144 13.83 -1.25 15.06
N PRO A 145 12.81 -1.52 15.88
CA PRO A 145 11.56 -2.09 15.40
C PRO A 145 10.81 -1.07 14.55
N LEU A 146 10.04 -1.60 13.60
CA LEU A 146 9.09 -0.81 12.84
C LEU A 146 8.13 -0.11 13.80
N HIS A 147 8.04 1.21 13.68
CA HIS A 147 7.19 2.06 14.52
C HIS A 147 6.18 2.84 13.68
N THR A 148 4.96 2.91 14.18
CA THR A 148 3.88 3.75 13.66
C THR A 148 3.48 4.78 14.73
N PRO A 149 3.40 6.08 14.40
CA PRO A 149 3.02 7.12 15.34
C PRO A 149 1.60 6.88 15.85
N GLY A 150 1.41 6.94 17.17
CA GLY A 150 0.11 6.72 17.78
C GLY A 150 -0.85 7.88 17.47
N ILE A 151 -1.98 7.58 16.81
CA ILE A 151 -2.97 8.62 16.48
C ILE A 151 -3.94 8.78 17.65
N ARG A 152 -4.01 10.00 18.20
CA ARG A 152 -4.98 10.34 19.25
C ARG A 152 -6.30 10.73 18.62
N LEU A 153 -7.36 10.01 18.98
CA LEU A 153 -8.71 10.34 18.52
C LEU A 153 -9.18 11.65 19.16
N PRO A 154 -9.88 12.51 18.41
CA PRO A 154 -10.54 13.68 18.95
C PRO A 154 -11.55 13.27 20.03
N PHE A 155 -11.58 14.01 21.14
CA PHE A 155 -12.52 13.76 22.24
C PHE A 155 -13.99 13.73 21.76
N MET A 156 -14.34 14.62 20.83
CA MET A 156 -15.68 14.69 20.24
C MET A 156 -16.07 13.41 19.48
N ALA A 157 -15.12 12.86 18.70
CA ALA A 157 -15.34 11.62 17.96
C ALA A 157 -15.55 10.42 18.90
N ARG A 158 -15.02 10.48 20.13
CA ARG A 158 -15.13 9.40 21.11
C ARG A 158 -16.40 9.45 21.96
N TYR A 159 -16.96 10.64 22.24
CA TYR A 159 -17.98 10.77 23.29
C TYR A 159 -19.24 11.56 22.91
N TYR A 160 -19.24 12.35 21.83
CA TYR A 160 -20.33 13.29 21.57
C TYR A 160 -20.76 13.32 20.09
N PRO A 161 -21.29 12.21 19.54
CA PRO A 161 -21.71 12.17 18.14
C PRO A 161 -22.81 13.20 17.84
N PHE A 162 -23.66 13.55 18.80
CA PHE A 162 -24.81 14.45 18.59
C PHE A 162 -24.48 15.95 18.61
N LEU A 163 -23.28 16.38 19.05
CA LEU A 163 -22.94 17.81 19.12
C LEU A 163 -22.95 18.50 17.74
N HIS A 164 -22.90 17.72 16.66
CA HIS A 164 -22.99 18.25 15.30
C HIS A 164 -24.33 18.94 15.00
N TRP A 165 -25.40 18.68 15.77
CA TRP A 165 -26.69 19.34 15.58
C TRP A 165 -26.62 20.86 15.78
N LEU A 166 -25.65 21.31 16.59
CA LEU A 166 -25.40 22.73 16.86
C LEU A 166 -24.47 23.38 15.82
N TYR A 167 -23.96 22.62 14.85
CA TYR A 167 -22.98 23.14 13.88
C TYR A 167 -23.65 23.67 12.63
N SER A 168 -23.17 24.83 12.16
CA SER A 168 -23.52 25.36 10.85
C SER A 168 -23.06 24.41 9.74
N ALA A 169 -23.70 24.48 8.57
CA ALA A 169 -23.34 23.64 7.41
C ALA A 169 -21.86 23.78 7.03
N LYS A 170 -21.31 25.01 7.06
CA LYS A 170 -19.88 25.27 6.81
C LYS A 170 -18.98 24.54 7.81
N LYS A 171 -19.34 24.57 9.10
CA LYS A 171 -18.59 23.89 10.16
C LYS A 171 -18.67 22.37 10.04
N LYS A 172 -19.83 21.81 9.67
CA LYS A 172 -19.98 20.38 9.38
C LYS A 172 -19.04 19.93 8.27
N LYS A 173 -19.03 20.64 7.13
CA LYS A 173 -18.13 20.33 6.00
C LYS A 173 -16.65 20.34 6.41
N GLN A 174 -16.21 21.37 7.13
CA GLN A 174 -14.82 21.45 7.62
C GLN A 174 -14.44 20.30 8.55
N ILE A 175 -15.37 19.89 9.43
CA ILE A 175 -15.16 18.76 10.35
C ILE A 175 -15.11 17.44 9.59
N ILE A 176 -16.00 17.23 8.62
CA ILE A 176 -16.00 16.04 7.76
C ILE A 176 -14.67 15.93 7.02
N GLU A 177 -14.23 16.99 6.34
CA GLU A 177 -12.96 17.00 5.60
C GLU A 177 -11.76 16.73 6.52
N LYS A 178 -11.72 17.36 7.70
CA LYS A 178 -10.65 17.15 8.68
C LYS A 178 -10.60 15.71 9.15
N TYR A 179 -11.72 15.16 9.64
CA TYR A 179 -11.73 13.81 10.19
C TYR A 179 -11.63 12.73 9.13
N PHE A 180 -12.05 13.01 7.89
CA PHE A 180 -11.82 12.11 6.76
C PHE A 180 -10.31 11.95 6.50
N ARG A 181 -9.56 13.06 6.46
CA ARG A 181 -8.09 13.00 6.34
C ARG A 181 -7.43 12.28 7.51
N GLU A 182 -7.91 12.51 8.73
CA GLU A 182 -7.40 11.79 9.92
C GLU A 182 -7.70 10.29 9.85
N ALA A 183 -8.87 9.89 9.36
CA ALA A 183 -9.29 8.50 9.17
C ALA A 183 -8.45 7.79 8.10
N GLN A 184 -8.23 8.45 6.95
CA GLN A 184 -7.34 7.94 5.91
C GLN A 184 -5.94 7.65 6.46
N SER A 185 -5.39 8.60 7.22
CA SER A 185 -4.09 8.39 7.83
C SER A 185 -4.12 7.31 8.91
N CYS A 186 -5.19 7.14 9.70
CA CYS A 186 -5.33 5.98 10.58
C CYS A 186 -5.23 4.67 9.81
N LEU A 187 -5.89 4.56 8.66
CA LEU A 187 -5.84 3.36 7.83
C LEU A 187 -4.42 3.10 7.29
N GLN A 188 -3.72 4.14 6.79
CA GLN A 188 -2.34 4.04 6.31
C GLN A 188 -1.36 3.54 7.38
N TYR A 189 -1.62 3.86 8.65
CA TYR A 189 -0.84 3.41 9.81
C TYR A 189 -1.37 2.11 10.43
N ASN A 190 -2.21 1.35 9.72
CA ASN A 190 -2.81 0.10 10.20
C ASN A 190 -3.73 0.23 11.43
N GLU A 191 -4.21 1.43 11.74
CA GLU A 191 -5.10 1.67 12.87
C GLU A 191 -6.58 1.59 12.43
N GLY A 192 -6.96 0.45 11.84
CA GLY A 192 -8.29 0.22 11.25
C GLY A 192 -9.45 0.54 12.21
N LYS A 193 -9.34 0.13 13.48
CA LYS A 193 -10.33 0.47 14.52
C LYS A 193 -10.51 1.98 14.70
N LYS A 194 -9.43 2.75 14.77
CA LYS A 194 -9.49 4.21 14.93
C LYS A 194 -10.01 4.89 13.67
N CYS A 195 -9.62 4.40 12.49
CA CYS A 195 -10.21 4.80 11.21
C CYS A 195 -11.73 4.67 11.27
N ARG A 196 -12.26 3.49 11.66
CA ARG A 196 -13.71 3.27 11.74
C ARG A 196 -14.41 4.13 12.78
N THR A 197 -13.79 4.44 13.92
CA THR A 197 -14.36 5.38 14.89
C THR A 197 -14.54 6.78 14.29
N LEU A 198 -13.55 7.28 13.57
CA LEU A 198 -13.65 8.57 12.86
C LEU A 198 -14.69 8.51 11.74
N CYS A 199 -14.70 7.43 10.95
CA CYS A 199 -15.70 7.22 9.91
C CYS A 199 -17.13 7.21 10.48
N GLN A 200 -17.36 6.50 11.58
CA GLN A 200 -18.66 6.46 12.25
C GLN A 200 -19.11 7.87 12.69
N TYR A 201 -18.20 8.65 13.26
CA TYR A 201 -18.51 10.03 13.63
C TYR A 201 -18.87 10.89 12.40
N ILE A 202 -18.15 10.75 11.29
CA ILE A 202 -18.47 11.44 10.04
C ILE A 202 -19.85 11.02 9.52
N LEU A 203 -20.15 9.72 9.52
CA LEU A 203 -21.44 9.18 9.07
C LEU A 203 -22.61 9.55 9.98
N HIS A 204 -22.36 9.93 11.24
CA HIS A 204 -23.40 10.56 12.07
C HIS A 204 -23.74 11.98 11.58
N ILE A 205 -22.74 12.75 11.12
CA ILE A 205 -22.94 14.11 10.59
C ILE A 205 -23.58 14.06 9.21
N ASP A 206 -23.07 13.19 8.34
CA ASP A 206 -23.50 13.00 6.97
C ASP A 206 -23.52 11.49 6.64
N PRO A 207 -24.67 10.81 6.83
CA PRO A 207 -24.82 9.38 6.58
C PRO A 207 -24.54 8.94 5.15
N GLU A 208 -24.62 9.87 4.19
CA GLU A 208 -24.52 9.62 2.76
C GLU A 208 -23.14 10.04 2.19
N HIS A 209 -22.17 10.40 3.06
CA HIS A 209 -20.85 10.82 2.64
C HIS A 209 -20.08 9.66 1.96
N VAL A 210 -20.14 9.64 0.62
CA VAL A 210 -19.64 8.56 -0.25
C VAL A 210 -18.20 8.14 0.07
N ASN A 211 -17.29 9.11 0.20
CA ASN A 211 -15.88 8.81 0.48
C ASN A 211 -15.69 8.11 1.84
N THR A 212 -16.50 8.45 2.84
CA THR A 212 -16.43 7.81 4.16
C THR A 212 -17.03 6.42 4.14
N LEU A 213 -18.14 6.22 3.41
CA LEU A 213 -18.71 4.88 3.20
C LEU A 213 -17.67 3.96 2.55
N TRP A 214 -17.05 4.41 1.46
CA TRP A 214 -15.96 3.69 0.78
C TRP A 214 -14.80 3.38 1.74
N LEU A 215 -14.29 4.38 2.46
CA LEU A 215 -13.18 4.20 3.39
C LEU A 215 -13.51 3.23 4.54
N THR A 216 -14.76 3.23 5.01
CA THR A 216 -15.23 2.27 6.04
C THR A 216 -15.20 0.85 5.51
N GLY A 217 -15.68 0.64 4.27
CA GLY A 217 -15.59 -0.66 3.59
C GLY A 217 -14.14 -1.11 3.43
N VAL A 218 -13.25 -0.22 2.97
CA VAL A 218 -11.81 -0.53 2.82
C VAL A 218 -11.18 -0.89 4.17
N SER A 219 -11.55 -0.21 5.25
CA SER A 219 -11.04 -0.54 6.59
C SER A 219 -11.46 -1.93 7.06
N TYR A 220 -12.71 -2.34 6.83
CA TYR A 220 -13.16 -3.70 7.15
C TYR A 220 -12.47 -4.75 6.26
N ARG A 221 -12.32 -4.46 4.97
CA ARG A 221 -11.60 -5.33 4.03
C ARG A 221 -10.14 -5.54 4.42
N ALA A 222 -9.44 -4.48 4.86
CA ALA A 222 -8.06 -4.57 5.31
C ALA A 222 -7.90 -5.52 6.51
N GLU A 223 -8.92 -5.63 7.38
CA GLU A 223 -8.99 -6.60 8.48
C GLU A 223 -9.59 -7.96 8.07
N ARG A 224 -9.78 -8.21 6.76
CA ARG A 224 -10.42 -9.40 6.18
C ARG A 224 -11.85 -9.66 6.68
N ASN A 225 -12.55 -8.62 7.15
CA ASN A 225 -13.95 -8.68 7.54
C ASN A 225 -14.86 -8.29 6.36
N PHE A 226 -14.91 -9.18 5.36
CA PHE A 226 -15.61 -8.93 4.09
C PHE A 226 -17.13 -8.74 4.26
N VAL A 227 -17.73 -9.48 5.19
CA VAL A 227 -19.17 -9.40 5.49
C VAL A 227 -19.56 -7.99 5.95
N GLN A 228 -18.76 -7.37 6.83
CA GLN A 228 -19.03 -6.02 7.30
C GLN A 228 -18.66 -4.94 6.27
N ALA A 229 -17.78 -5.23 5.30
CA ALA A 229 -17.42 -4.28 4.26
C ALA A 229 -18.55 -4.08 3.23
N LEU A 230 -19.25 -5.15 2.85
CA LEU A 230 -20.25 -5.17 1.78
C LEU A 230 -21.36 -4.09 1.92
N PRO A 231 -22.03 -3.92 3.08
CA PRO A 231 -23.12 -2.93 3.20
C PRO A 231 -22.67 -1.50 2.95
N TYR A 232 -21.41 -1.17 3.25
CA TYR A 232 -20.88 0.18 2.99
C TYR A 232 -20.60 0.39 1.51
N TYR A 233 -20.10 -0.62 0.81
CA TYR A 233 -19.89 -0.55 -0.64
C TYR A 233 -21.21 -0.53 -1.41
N GLU A 234 -22.22 -1.28 -0.97
CA GLU A 234 -23.56 -1.26 -1.56
C GLU A 234 -24.19 0.13 -1.49
N LYS A 235 -24.09 0.81 -0.33
CA LYS A 235 -24.52 2.22 -0.20
C LYS A 235 -23.79 3.18 -1.14
N VAL A 236 -22.52 2.94 -1.44
CA VAL A 236 -21.80 3.73 -2.45
C VAL A 236 -22.38 3.50 -3.84
N LEU A 237 -22.73 2.25 -4.19
CA LEU A 237 -23.34 1.93 -5.48
C LEU A 237 -24.79 2.43 -5.62
N GLU A 238 -25.53 2.62 -4.52
CA GLU A 238 -26.84 3.29 -4.56
C GLU A 238 -26.76 4.72 -5.12
N LYS A 239 -25.64 5.41 -4.88
CA LYS A 239 -25.39 6.77 -5.43
C LYS A 239 -24.66 6.74 -6.76
N HIS A 240 -23.72 5.80 -6.91
CA HIS A 240 -22.83 5.70 -8.06
C HIS A 240 -22.82 4.27 -8.60
N SER A 241 -23.91 3.89 -9.27
CA SER A 241 -24.16 2.52 -9.73
C SER A 241 -23.12 1.96 -10.71
N ALA A 242 -22.38 2.82 -11.40
CA ALA A 242 -21.31 2.45 -12.33
C ALA A 242 -19.89 2.71 -11.77
N HIS A 243 -19.73 2.80 -10.45
CA HIS A 243 -18.40 3.02 -9.86
C HIS A 243 -17.54 1.74 -9.94
N THR A 244 -16.79 1.59 -11.03
CA THR A 244 -15.95 0.40 -11.34
C THR A 244 -15.09 -0.06 -10.16
N GLY A 245 -14.40 0.86 -9.49
CA GLY A 245 -13.54 0.51 -8.34
C GLY A 245 -14.31 -0.14 -7.17
N VAL A 246 -15.51 0.34 -6.85
CA VAL A 246 -16.34 -0.21 -5.76
C VAL A 246 -16.93 -1.55 -6.15
N ILE A 247 -17.34 -1.70 -7.42
CA ILE A 247 -17.79 -2.99 -7.96
C ILE A 247 -16.69 -4.05 -7.84
N ALA A 248 -15.45 -3.68 -8.17
CA ALA A 248 -14.29 -4.55 -8.02
C ALA A 248 -14.01 -4.92 -6.55
N GLU A 249 -14.18 -3.98 -5.62
CA GLU A 249 -14.04 -4.22 -4.18
C GLU A 249 -15.12 -5.18 -3.63
N ILE A 250 -16.37 -5.05 -4.10
CA ILE A 250 -17.46 -6.00 -3.79
C ILE A 250 -17.15 -7.37 -4.39
N ALA A 251 -16.68 -7.43 -5.64
CA ALA A 251 -16.27 -8.68 -6.28
C ALA A 251 -15.16 -9.39 -5.49
N HIS A 252 -14.17 -8.63 -5.03
CA HIS A 252 -13.09 -9.13 -4.18
C HIS A 252 -13.63 -9.69 -2.86
N CYS A 253 -14.55 -8.99 -2.18
CA CYS A 253 -15.21 -9.50 -0.98
C CYS A 253 -15.91 -10.84 -1.23
N TYR A 254 -16.69 -10.96 -2.32
CA TYR A 254 -17.33 -12.22 -2.67
C TYR A 254 -16.34 -13.33 -3.00
N SER A 255 -15.22 -13.01 -3.67
CA SER A 255 -14.17 -13.98 -3.99
C SER A 255 -13.52 -14.53 -2.72
N GLU A 256 -13.14 -13.67 -1.78
CA GLU A 256 -12.53 -14.06 -0.50
C GLU A 256 -13.51 -14.83 0.41
N MET A 257 -14.81 -14.61 0.25
CA MET A 257 -15.88 -15.38 0.90
C MET A 257 -16.20 -16.72 0.21
N GLY A 258 -15.50 -17.06 -0.89
CA GLY A 258 -15.72 -18.29 -1.64
C GLY A 258 -16.86 -18.25 -2.66
N ASN A 259 -17.56 -17.12 -2.81
CA ASN A 259 -18.61 -16.95 -3.82
C ASN A 259 -18.01 -16.50 -5.16
N HIS A 260 -17.22 -17.39 -5.76
CA HIS A 260 -16.46 -17.11 -6.98
C HIS A 260 -17.34 -16.82 -8.19
N HIS A 261 -18.53 -17.43 -8.28
CA HIS A 261 -19.49 -17.14 -9.37
C HIS A 261 -19.96 -15.69 -9.35
N ARG A 262 -20.33 -15.17 -8.17
CA ARG A 262 -20.77 -13.78 -8.04
C ARG A 262 -19.61 -12.80 -8.22
N ALA A 263 -18.43 -13.15 -7.72
CA ALA A 263 -17.21 -12.39 -7.97
C ALA A 263 -16.91 -12.26 -9.48
N LEU A 264 -16.99 -13.36 -10.23
CA LEU A 264 -16.77 -13.39 -11.68
C LEU A 264 -17.75 -12.44 -12.40
N GLN A 265 -19.04 -12.52 -12.10
CA GLN A 265 -20.06 -11.63 -12.68
C GLN A 265 -19.76 -10.15 -12.43
N LEU A 266 -19.39 -9.80 -11.20
CA LEU A 266 -19.09 -8.41 -10.83
C LEU A 266 -17.79 -7.91 -11.46
N TYR A 267 -16.74 -8.74 -11.50
CA TYR A 267 -15.51 -8.38 -12.19
C TYR A 267 -15.72 -8.24 -13.70
N SER A 268 -16.51 -9.11 -14.34
CA SER A 268 -16.86 -8.98 -15.76
C SER A 268 -17.66 -7.70 -16.02
N TYR A 269 -18.58 -7.35 -15.13
CA TYR A 269 -19.31 -6.08 -15.22
C TYR A 269 -18.38 -4.89 -15.04
N ALA A 270 -17.50 -4.89 -14.03
CA ALA A 270 -16.48 -3.86 -13.85
C ALA A 270 -15.57 -3.71 -15.09
N LEU A 271 -15.17 -4.83 -15.71
CA LEU A 271 -14.36 -4.83 -16.92
C LEU A 271 -15.13 -4.25 -18.11
N SER A 272 -16.44 -4.51 -18.22
CA SER A 272 -17.27 -3.91 -19.28
C SER A 272 -17.34 -2.37 -19.17
N LEU A 273 -17.23 -1.83 -17.95
CA LEU A 273 -17.16 -0.39 -17.70
C LEU A 273 -15.75 0.18 -17.93
N ASN A 274 -14.72 -0.66 -17.89
CA ASN A 274 -13.32 -0.28 -18.14
C ASN A 274 -12.56 -1.35 -18.94
N PRO A 275 -12.77 -1.44 -20.28
CA PRO A 275 -12.35 -2.59 -21.10
C PRO A 275 -10.84 -2.83 -21.28
N GLY A 276 -9.97 -2.07 -20.63
CA GLY A 276 -8.50 -2.22 -20.72
C GLY A 276 -7.80 -2.39 -19.37
N SER A 277 -8.56 -2.69 -18.30
CA SER A 277 -7.98 -2.81 -16.97
C SER A 277 -7.26 -4.16 -16.80
N SER A 278 -5.93 -4.14 -16.83
CA SER A 278 -5.08 -5.31 -16.52
C SER A 278 -5.34 -5.86 -15.11
N GLU A 279 -5.67 -4.99 -14.14
CA GLU A 279 -6.03 -5.38 -12.77
C GLU A 279 -7.33 -6.19 -12.71
N LEU A 280 -8.38 -5.78 -13.44
CA LEU A 280 -9.65 -6.51 -13.50
C LEU A 280 -9.49 -7.84 -14.24
N LEU A 281 -8.73 -7.87 -15.33
CA LEU A 281 -8.40 -9.10 -16.05
C LEU A 281 -7.63 -10.08 -15.16
N ASN A 282 -6.62 -9.60 -14.43
CA ASN A 282 -5.91 -10.43 -13.45
C ASN A 282 -6.85 -10.95 -12.34
N SER A 283 -7.80 -10.15 -11.89
CA SER A 283 -8.78 -10.56 -10.87
C SER A 283 -9.78 -11.61 -11.39
N LEU A 284 -10.22 -11.51 -12.65
CA LEU A 284 -10.99 -12.55 -13.33
C LEU A 284 -10.19 -13.85 -13.42
N GLY A 285 -8.96 -13.78 -13.92
CA GLY A 285 -8.09 -14.95 -14.01
C GLY A 285 -7.85 -15.60 -12.65
N PHE A 286 -7.61 -14.81 -11.61
CA PHE A 286 -7.45 -15.30 -10.24
C PHE A 286 -8.73 -15.97 -9.71
N THR A 287 -9.91 -15.41 -9.99
CA THR A 287 -11.19 -16.02 -9.65
C THR A 287 -11.38 -17.36 -10.37
N CYS A 288 -10.99 -17.47 -11.64
CA CYS A 288 -11.01 -18.71 -12.40
C CYS A 288 -10.10 -19.79 -11.80
N ILE A 289 -8.95 -19.44 -11.20
CA ILE A 289 -8.09 -20.38 -10.47
C ILE A 289 -8.85 -21.08 -9.34
N HIS A 290 -9.61 -20.32 -8.55
CA HIS A 290 -10.40 -20.88 -7.44
C HIS A 290 -11.50 -21.83 -7.94
N MET A 291 -12.03 -21.58 -9.14
CA MET A 291 -13.00 -22.43 -9.81
C MET A 291 -12.38 -23.60 -10.60
N GLN A 292 -11.04 -23.74 -10.58
CA GLN A 292 -10.28 -24.71 -11.38
C GLN A 292 -10.44 -24.57 -12.91
N LEU A 293 -10.86 -23.39 -13.37
CA LEU A 293 -10.97 -23.02 -14.79
C LEU A 293 -9.63 -22.52 -15.31
N PHE A 294 -8.66 -23.44 -15.44
CA PHE A 294 -7.26 -23.09 -15.69
C PHE A 294 -7.00 -22.52 -17.09
N VAL A 295 -7.74 -22.96 -18.10
CA VAL A 295 -7.57 -22.47 -19.48
C VAL A 295 -8.06 -21.03 -19.59
N GLU A 296 -9.23 -20.75 -19.02
CA GLU A 296 -9.81 -19.41 -18.93
C GLU A 296 -8.92 -18.48 -18.10
N ALA A 297 -8.39 -18.98 -16.98
CA ALA A 297 -7.46 -18.21 -16.15
C ALA A 297 -6.22 -17.76 -16.95
N ILE A 298 -5.58 -18.66 -17.70
CA ILE A 298 -4.43 -18.33 -18.56
C ILE A 298 -4.83 -17.29 -19.60
N SER A 299 -5.98 -17.44 -20.26
CA SER A 299 -6.46 -16.46 -21.26
C SER A 299 -6.62 -15.06 -20.67
N TYR A 300 -7.16 -14.93 -19.45
CA TYR A 300 -7.28 -13.64 -18.79
C TYR A 300 -5.93 -13.05 -18.39
N PHE A 301 -4.98 -13.87 -17.92
CA PHE A 301 -3.63 -13.39 -17.61
C PHE A 301 -2.88 -12.94 -18.87
N ASP A 302 -3.06 -13.63 -19.99
CA ASP A 302 -2.46 -13.24 -21.27
C ASP A 302 -3.02 -11.91 -21.77
N GLN A 303 -4.32 -11.70 -21.63
CA GLN A 303 -4.94 -10.39 -21.91
C GLN A 303 -4.40 -9.31 -20.95
N ALA A 304 -4.30 -9.59 -19.65
CA ALA A 304 -3.77 -8.62 -18.68
C ALA A 304 -2.33 -8.20 -19.03
N ILE A 305 -1.48 -9.14 -19.42
CA ILE A 305 -0.10 -8.90 -19.86
C ILE A 305 -0.07 -8.13 -21.18
N ALA A 306 -0.99 -8.41 -22.11
CA ALA A 306 -1.06 -7.68 -23.37
C ALA A 306 -1.50 -6.21 -23.20
N TYR A 307 -2.38 -5.91 -22.24
CA TYR A 307 -2.77 -4.53 -21.92
C TYR A 307 -1.71 -3.80 -21.09
N ASP A 308 -1.01 -4.51 -20.21
CA ASP A 308 0.06 -3.97 -19.38
C ASP A 308 1.17 -5.03 -19.20
N GLU A 309 2.24 -4.89 -19.99
CA GLU A 309 3.39 -5.80 -19.93
C GLU A 309 4.09 -5.80 -18.57
N SER A 310 3.83 -4.80 -17.73
CA SER A 310 4.38 -4.67 -16.37
C SER A 310 3.47 -5.26 -15.28
N CYS A 311 2.35 -5.89 -15.65
CA CYS A 311 1.39 -6.51 -14.74
C CYS A 311 1.99 -7.75 -14.04
N ALA A 312 2.83 -7.52 -13.01
CA ALA A 312 3.56 -8.55 -12.30
C ALA A 312 2.67 -9.67 -11.74
N PHE A 313 1.50 -9.32 -11.19
CA PHE A 313 0.56 -10.31 -10.65
C PHE A 313 0.06 -11.30 -11.71
N ALA A 314 -0.15 -10.86 -12.96
CA ALA A 314 -0.61 -11.74 -14.04
C ALA A 314 0.46 -12.78 -14.40
N TYR A 315 1.74 -12.41 -14.47
CA TYR A 315 2.84 -13.36 -14.67
C TYR A 315 2.90 -14.39 -13.54
N ASN A 316 2.87 -13.95 -12.28
CA ASN A 316 2.89 -14.86 -11.13
C ASN A 316 1.70 -15.83 -11.16
N ASN A 317 0.49 -15.32 -11.39
CA ASN A 317 -0.71 -16.13 -11.35
C ASN A 317 -0.78 -17.11 -12.52
N LYS A 318 -0.34 -16.70 -13.72
CA LYS A 318 -0.14 -17.61 -14.86
C LYS A 318 0.89 -18.69 -14.52
N GLY A 319 2.03 -18.32 -13.91
CA GLY A 319 3.04 -19.26 -13.44
C GLY A 319 2.48 -20.27 -12.43
N TYR A 320 1.66 -19.81 -11.48
CA TYR A 320 0.99 -20.69 -10.52
C TYR A 320 0.08 -21.70 -11.22
N VAL A 321 -0.69 -21.28 -12.24
CA VAL A 321 -1.52 -22.19 -13.03
C VAL A 321 -0.66 -23.21 -13.80
N LEU A 322 0.41 -22.77 -14.46
CA LEU A 322 1.33 -23.68 -15.17
C LEU A 322 1.97 -24.71 -14.24
N MET A 323 2.35 -24.31 -13.01
CA MET A 323 2.83 -25.24 -12.00
C MET A 323 1.75 -26.29 -11.64
N ARG A 324 0.48 -25.88 -11.55
CA ARG A 324 -0.64 -26.79 -11.26
C ARG A 324 -0.92 -27.76 -12.42
N LEU A 325 -0.64 -27.35 -13.65
CA LEU A 325 -0.77 -28.16 -14.87
C LEU A 325 0.46 -29.05 -15.16
N GLY A 326 1.50 -29.01 -14.32
CA GLY A 326 2.67 -29.87 -14.50
C GLY A 326 3.78 -29.27 -15.38
N HIS A 327 3.81 -27.95 -15.54
CA HIS A 327 4.85 -27.23 -16.28
C HIS A 327 5.73 -26.37 -15.33
N PRO A 328 6.54 -26.99 -14.45
CA PRO A 328 7.25 -26.28 -13.37
C PRO A 328 8.33 -25.31 -13.88
N VAL A 329 9.01 -25.64 -14.98
CA VAL A 329 10.08 -24.78 -15.54
C VAL A 329 9.50 -23.45 -16.04
N GLN A 330 8.45 -23.51 -16.86
CA GLN A 330 7.75 -22.32 -17.35
C GLN A 330 7.09 -21.53 -16.21
N ALA A 331 6.61 -22.23 -15.17
CA ALA A 331 6.06 -21.58 -13.99
C ALA A 331 7.10 -20.74 -13.25
N GLU A 332 8.30 -21.30 -13.05
CA GLU A 332 9.43 -20.62 -12.41
C GLU A 332 9.85 -19.38 -13.19
N GLU A 333 10.01 -19.50 -14.51
CA GLU A 333 10.34 -18.38 -15.40
C GLU A 333 9.33 -17.23 -15.28
N LEU A 334 8.04 -17.53 -15.29
CA LEU A 334 6.99 -16.50 -15.14
C LEU A 334 6.97 -15.88 -13.74
N MET A 335 7.20 -16.67 -12.68
CA MET A 335 7.30 -16.12 -11.32
C MET A 335 8.50 -15.20 -11.17
N TYR A 336 9.66 -15.54 -11.75
CA TYR A 336 10.80 -14.63 -11.80
C TYR A 336 10.56 -13.40 -12.67
N ARG A 337 9.83 -13.53 -13.78
CA ARG A 337 9.41 -12.39 -14.59
C ARG A 337 8.49 -11.44 -13.83
N SER A 338 7.59 -11.97 -13.00
CA SER A 338 6.83 -11.14 -12.04
C SER A 338 7.76 -10.34 -11.13
N LEU A 339 8.80 -10.98 -10.58
CA LEU A 339 9.73 -10.32 -9.66
C LEU A 339 10.63 -9.29 -10.35
N GLN A 340 10.88 -9.43 -11.65
CA GLN A 340 11.57 -8.41 -12.45
C GLN A 340 10.77 -7.11 -12.55
N TYR A 341 9.45 -7.20 -12.75
CA TYR A 341 8.58 -6.01 -12.79
C TYR A 341 8.21 -5.48 -11.40
N ASN A 342 8.10 -6.36 -10.41
CA ASN A 342 7.77 -6.00 -9.03
C ASN A 342 8.49 -6.93 -8.05
N LYS A 343 9.65 -6.48 -7.54
CA LYS A 343 10.43 -7.23 -6.55
C LYS A 343 9.67 -7.42 -5.23
N GLY A 344 8.61 -6.63 -5.00
CA GLY A 344 7.74 -6.69 -3.83
C GLY A 344 6.53 -7.60 -3.96
N ASN A 345 6.43 -8.40 -5.04
CA ASN A 345 5.34 -9.36 -5.17
C ASN A 345 5.52 -10.55 -4.19
N ALA A 346 4.99 -10.40 -2.98
CA ALA A 346 5.03 -11.43 -1.94
C ALA A 346 4.39 -12.76 -2.37
N TYR A 347 3.37 -12.73 -3.23
CA TYR A 347 2.74 -13.95 -3.76
C TYR A 347 3.69 -14.74 -4.67
N ALA A 348 4.53 -14.06 -5.45
CA ALA A 348 5.52 -14.72 -6.30
C ALA A 348 6.54 -15.51 -5.47
N TYR A 349 7.06 -14.93 -4.39
CA TYR A 349 7.93 -15.65 -3.47
C TYR A 349 7.20 -16.82 -2.78
N ARG A 350 5.95 -16.63 -2.34
CA ARG A 350 5.14 -17.74 -1.78
C ARG A 350 4.97 -18.89 -2.77
N ASN A 351 4.71 -18.58 -4.04
CA ASN A 351 4.51 -19.57 -5.08
C ASN A 351 5.82 -20.28 -5.47
N LEU A 352 6.94 -19.56 -5.55
CA LEU A 352 8.27 -20.15 -5.71
C LEU A 352 8.62 -21.07 -4.53
N GLY A 353 8.28 -20.67 -3.30
CA GLY A 353 8.45 -21.51 -2.12
C GLY A 353 7.73 -22.86 -2.22
N ILE A 354 6.50 -22.86 -2.71
CA ILE A 354 5.72 -24.09 -2.97
C ILE A 354 6.31 -24.91 -4.11
N LEU A 355 6.74 -24.24 -5.19
CA LEU A 355 7.40 -24.90 -6.32
C LEU A 355 8.64 -25.66 -5.84
N TYR A 356 9.53 -25.00 -5.09
CA TYR A 356 10.74 -25.62 -4.56
C TYR A 356 10.46 -26.71 -3.53
N THR A 357 9.39 -26.57 -2.74
CA THR A 357 8.93 -27.65 -1.84
C THR A 357 8.59 -28.91 -2.63
N LYS A 358 7.86 -28.78 -3.76
CA LYS A 358 7.53 -29.91 -4.65
C LYS A 358 8.77 -30.52 -5.31
N GLN A 359 9.77 -29.70 -5.62
CA GLN A 359 11.07 -30.14 -6.14
C GLN A 359 12.01 -30.72 -5.06
N LYS A 360 11.58 -30.74 -3.79
CA LYS A 360 12.38 -31.15 -2.62
C LYS A 360 13.63 -30.28 -2.36
N ASN A 361 13.70 -29.07 -2.93
CA ASN A 361 14.72 -28.10 -2.61
C ASN A 361 14.30 -27.29 -1.38
N ILE A 362 14.49 -27.87 -0.19
CA ILE A 362 13.98 -27.31 1.08
C ILE A 362 14.65 -25.98 1.45
N ALA A 363 15.94 -25.81 1.11
CA ALA A 363 16.68 -24.58 1.37
C ALA A 363 16.09 -23.41 0.58
N ALA A 364 15.93 -23.58 -0.75
CA ALA A 364 15.33 -22.56 -1.60
C ALA A 364 13.86 -22.30 -1.25
N ALA A 365 13.10 -23.34 -0.90
CA ALA A 365 11.73 -23.21 -0.45
C ALA A 365 11.61 -22.31 0.79
N ARG A 366 12.46 -22.55 1.80
CA ARG A 366 12.48 -21.76 3.03
C ARG A 366 12.87 -20.30 2.77
N ASP A 367 13.90 -20.08 1.95
CA ASP A 367 14.35 -18.73 1.61
C ASP A 367 13.25 -17.89 0.92
N MET A 368 12.55 -18.48 -0.06
CA MET A 368 11.44 -17.82 -0.74
C MET A 368 10.28 -17.52 0.22
N LEU A 369 9.91 -18.46 1.09
CA LEU A 369 8.83 -18.24 2.06
C LEU A 369 9.19 -17.15 3.10
N LEU A 370 10.43 -17.12 3.60
CA LEU A 370 10.89 -16.05 4.49
C LEU A 370 10.92 -14.70 3.76
N THR A 371 11.29 -14.68 2.48
CA THR A 371 11.25 -13.48 1.65
C THR A 371 9.81 -12.99 1.44
N ALA A 372 8.83 -13.89 1.26
CA ALA A 372 7.42 -13.52 1.22
C ALA A 372 6.99 -12.79 2.51
N LYS A 373 7.38 -13.29 3.69
CA LYS A 373 7.14 -12.62 4.98
C LYS A 373 7.80 -11.24 5.05
N ARG A 374 9.04 -11.12 4.55
CA ARG A 374 9.77 -9.84 4.48
C ARG A 374 9.03 -8.79 3.66
N TYR A 375 8.28 -9.21 2.62
CA TYR A 375 7.38 -8.35 1.85
C TYR A 375 5.93 -8.28 2.40
N TYR A 376 5.77 -8.51 3.70
CA TYR A 376 4.53 -8.34 4.44
C TYR A 376 3.38 -9.27 3.98
N PHE A 377 3.69 -10.48 3.53
CA PHE A 377 2.66 -11.45 3.12
C PHE A 377 1.60 -11.64 4.21
N ASP A 378 2.02 -11.89 5.46
CA ASP A 378 1.09 -12.21 6.54
C ASP A 378 0.10 -11.08 6.85
N ARG A 379 0.60 -9.84 6.76
CA ARG A 379 -0.22 -8.63 6.97
C ARG A 379 -1.29 -8.49 5.89
N LYS A 380 -0.98 -8.83 4.65
CA LYS A 380 -1.87 -8.63 3.49
C LYS A 380 -2.81 -9.81 3.26
N TYR A 381 -2.33 -11.04 3.48
CA TYR A 381 -2.97 -12.25 2.98
C TYR A 381 -3.24 -13.31 4.06
N GLY A 382 -2.79 -13.09 5.30
CA GLY A 382 -2.97 -14.03 6.41
C GLY A 382 -1.79 -15.00 6.59
N ASN A 383 -1.95 -15.95 7.49
CA ASN A 383 -0.89 -16.79 8.06
C ASN A 383 -0.45 -18.00 7.21
N GLU A 384 -0.79 -18.03 5.92
CA GLU A 384 -0.52 -19.20 5.06
C GLU A 384 0.98 -19.52 4.97
N VAL A 385 1.82 -18.48 4.83
CA VAL A 385 3.27 -18.68 4.74
C VAL A 385 3.84 -19.27 6.03
N ASP A 386 3.30 -18.91 7.19
CA ASP A 386 3.66 -19.54 8.48
C ASP A 386 3.29 -21.02 8.53
N GLU A 387 2.17 -21.40 7.93
CA GLU A 387 1.77 -22.81 7.82
C GLU A 387 2.68 -23.59 6.88
N LEU A 388 3.06 -23.00 5.74
CA LEU A 388 3.98 -23.60 4.79
C LEU A 388 5.37 -23.81 5.40
N LEU A 389 5.90 -22.79 6.10
CA LEU A 389 7.19 -22.87 6.80
C LEU A 389 7.20 -23.99 7.86
N ARG A 390 6.12 -24.14 8.63
CA ARG A 390 5.98 -25.22 9.64
C ARG A 390 5.95 -26.62 9.04
N LYS A 391 5.49 -26.77 7.79
CA LYS A 391 5.40 -28.05 7.09
C LYS A 391 6.71 -28.45 6.40
N LEU A 392 7.70 -27.55 6.29
CA LEU A 392 9.00 -27.89 5.71
C LEU A 392 9.77 -28.83 6.65
N PRO A 393 10.46 -29.86 6.12
CA PRO A 393 11.36 -30.69 6.91
C PRO A 393 12.41 -29.82 7.63
N THR A 394 12.68 -30.12 8.90
CA THR A 394 13.85 -29.57 9.59
C THR A 394 15.10 -30.26 9.06
N TYR A 395 16.22 -29.55 9.02
CA TYR A 395 17.51 -30.09 8.54
C TYR A 395 17.98 -31.34 9.31
N GLU A 396 17.34 -31.66 10.44
CA GLU A 396 17.63 -32.83 11.28
C GLU A 396 16.95 -34.12 10.83
N THR A 397 16.17 -34.11 9.75
CA THR A 397 15.37 -35.28 9.31
C THR A 397 15.70 -35.80 7.89
N VAL A 398 16.89 -35.48 7.37
CA VAL A 398 17.37 -36.00 6.06
C VAL A 398 18.63 -36.82 6.23
#